data_AF-A0A955ZMG8-F1
#
_entry.id   AF-A0A955ZMG8-F1
#
_cell.length_a   1.000
_cell.length_b   1.000
_cell.length_c   1.000
_cell.angle_alpha   90.00
_cell.angle_beta   90.00
_cell.angle_gamma   90.00
#
_symmetry.space_group_name_H-M   'P 1'
#
loop_
_entity.id
_entity.type
_entity.pdbx_description
1 polymer ?
#
loop_
_entity_poly.entity_id
_entity_poly.type
_entity_poly.pdbx_seq_one_letter_code
_entity_poly.pdbx_strand_id
1 'polypeptide(L)'
;MGLRRYGIERLGRWLWPASLGPMLGAWLLAWARTAHGGGGGWSLFGWLALGSAVAGALTVSLVAVDFLLLLFRLRTPPTGRRGWLSSAAAPLPFALLWQWFHPPLLSSPARHVITLAALLLSTALIVRLVASPKPGRGIRFG
;
A
#
# COMPACT_ATOMS: atom_id res chain seq x y z
N MET A 1 9.52 24.95 -4.09
CA MET A 1 10.59 24.49 -5.02
C MET A 1 10.91 22.99 -4.95
N GLY A 2 9.99 22.10 -4.51
CA GLY A 2 10.27 20.64 -4.42
C GLY A 2 9.92 19.83 -5.69
N LEU A 3 8.79 20.15 -6.33
CA LEU A 3 8.28 19.39 -7.49
C LEU A 3 9.06 19.64 -8.79
N ARG A 4 9.63 20.83 -8.99
CA ARG A 4 10.37 21.20 -10.22
C ARG A 4 11.65 20.38 -10.48
N ARG A 5 12.18 19.66 -9.48
CA ARG A 5 13.39 18.81 -9.62
C ARG A 5 13.09 17.32 -9.82
N TYR A 6 11.83 16.91 -9.76
CA TYR A 6 11.44 15.55 -10.11
C TYR A 6 11.06 15.53 -11.60
N GLY A 7 12.04 15.30 -12.46
CA GLY A 7 11.76 15.05 -13.89
C GLY A 7 10.78 13.87 -14.06
N ILE A 8 10.05 13.86 -15.18
CA ILE A 8 9.01 12.87 -15.51
C ILE A 8 9.53 11.43 -15.28
N GLU A 9 10.79 11.15 -15.62
CA GLU A 9 11.42 9.85 -15.41
C GLU A 9 11.51 9.41 -13.94
N ARG A 10 11.75 10.34 -13.01
CA ARG A 10 11.80 10.03 -11.58
C ARG A 10 10.41 9.78 -11.01
N LEU A 11 9.40 10.47 -11.54
CA LEU A 11 8.01 10.23 -11.18
C LEU A 11 7.62 8.80 -11.58
N GLY A 12 7.94 8.38 -12.82
CA GLY A 12 7.67 7.03 -13.30
C GLY A 12 8.35 5.94 -12.47
N ARG A 13 9.63 6.11 -12.11
CA ARG A 13 10.38 5.12 -11.28
C ARG A 13 9.81 4.94 -9.87
N TRP A 14 9.09 5.92 -9.35
CA TRP A 14 8.41 5.85 -8.05
C TRP A 14 6.95 5.38 -8.16
N LEU A 15 6.24 5.85 -9.19
CA LEU A 15 4.84 5.50 -9.39
C LEU A 15 4.71 4.00 -9.63
N TRP A 16 5.62 3.42 -10.43
CA TRP A 16 5.53 2.01 -10.82
C TRP A 16 5.50 1.03 -9.63
N PRO A 17 6.48 1.09 -8.71
CA PRO A 17 6.45 0.25 -7.51
C PRO A 17 5.23 0.53 -6.63
N ALA A 18 4.81 1.81 -6.53
CA ALA A 18 3.69 2.20 -5.68
C ALA A 18 2.35 1.66 -6.19
N SER A 19 2.19 1.49 -7.51
CA SER A 19 0.95 1.00 -8.12
C SER A 19 0.92 -0.51 -8.35
N LEU A 20 2.00 -1.12 -8.84
CA LEU A 20 2.02 -2.58 -9.05
C LEU A 20 2.39 -3.38 -7.82
N GLY A 21 3.21 -2.83 -6.94
CA GLY A 21 3.63 -3.52 -5.73
C GLY A 21 2.44 -4.07 -4.95
N PRO A 22 1.45 -3.25 -4.58
CA PRO A 22 0.28 -3.70 -3.83
C PRO A 22 -0.52 -4.79 -4.56
N MET A 23 -0.60 -4.72 -5.89
CA MET A 23 -1.29 -5.74 -6.69
C MET A 23 -0.58 -7.09 -6.59
N LEU A 24 0.74 -7.12 -6.78
CA LEU A 24 1.54 -8.34 -6.64
C LEU A 24 1.41 -8.94 -5.24
N GLY A 25 1.48 -8.10 -4.20
CA GLY A 25 1.31 -8.54 -2.81
C GLY A 25 -0.08 -9.12 -2.54
N ALA A 26 -1.13 -8.45 -3.02
CA ALA A 26 -2.50 -8.90 -2.81
C ALA A 26 -2.80 -10.20 -3.58
N TRP A 27 -2.26 -10.35 -4.79
CA TRP A 27 -2.38 -11.58 -5.56
C TRP A 27 -1.63 -12.75 -4.91
N LEU A 28 -0.41 -12.52 -4.41
CA LEU A 28 0.34 -13.52 -3.66
C LEU A 28 -0.43 -13.98 -2.41
N LEU A 29 -1.05 -13.04 -1.68
CA LEU A 29 -1.89 -13.37 -0.53
C LEU A 29 -3.14 -14.16 -0.91
N ALA A 30 -3.84 -13.75 -1.97
CA ALA A 30 -5.01 -14.46 -2.49
C ALA A 30 -4.64 -15.90 -2.93
N TRP A 31 -3.49 -16.05 -3.60
CA TRP A 31 -2.98 -17.36 -4.00
C TRP A 31 -2.57 -18.22 -2.80
N ALA A 32 -1.83 -17.65 -1.84
CA ALA A 32 -1.46 -18.37 -0.62
C ALA A 32 -2.69 -18.83 0.17
N ARG A 33 -3.72 -17.98 0.31
CA ARG A 33 -4.98 -18.30 0.99
C ARG A 33 -5.70 -19.48 0.33
N THR A 34 -5.77 -19.48 -0.99
CA THR A 34 -6.47 -20.51 -1.77
C THR A 34 -5.68 -21.82 -1.80
N ALA A 35 -4.35 -21.77 -1.92
CA ALA A 35 -3.48 -22.94 -1.88
C ALA A 35 -3.56 -23.70 -0.53
N HIS A 36 -3.80 -22.99 0.58
CA HIS A 36 -3.96 -23.59 1.91
C HIS A 36 -5.41 -23.99 2.26
N GLY A 37 -6.31 -24.05 1.26
CA GLY A 37 -7.70 -24.47 1.48
C GLY A 37 -8.55 -23.50 2.30
N GLY A 38 -8.06 -22.28 2.59
CA GLY A 38 -8.73 -21.29 3.45
C GLY A 38 -9.93 -20.59 2.80
N GLY A 39 -10.59 -21.24 1.85
CA GLY A 39 -11.36 -20.59 0.80
C GLY A 39 -12.83 -20.30 1.06
N GLY A 40 -13.44 -20.72 2.18
CA GLY A 40 -14.81 -20.30 2.56
C GLY A 40 -15.87 -20.27 1.44
N GLY A 41 -15.79 -21.17 0.44
CA GLY A 41 -16.68 -21.22 -0.72
C GLY A 41 -16.40 -20.22 -1.86
N TRP A 42 -15.43 -19.32 -1.74
CA TRP A 42 -15.06 -18.36 -2.78
C TRP A 42 -14.04 -18.93 -3.76
N SER A 43 -14.27 -18.74 -5.06
CA SER A 43 -13.33 -19.14 -6.11
C SER A 43 -12.03 -18.32 -6.04
N LEU A 44 -10.93 -18.86 -6.57
CA LEU A 44 -9.66 -18.13 -6.72
C LEU A 44 -9.88 -16.78 -7.42
N PHE A 45 -10.75 -16.75 -8.42
CA PHE A 45 -11.11 -15.52 -9.12
C PHE A 45 -11.76 -14.49 -8.20
N GLY A 46 -12.67 -14.91 -7.31
CA GLY A 46 -13.28 -14.01 -6.31
C GLY A 46 -12.25 -13.41 -5.36
N TRP A 47 -11.28 -14.20 -4.90
CA TRP A 47 -10.17 -13.72 -4.06
C TRP A 47 -9.24 -12.76 -4.81
N LEU A 48 -8.94 -13.04 -6.08
CA LEU A 48 -8.14 -12.15 -6.92
C LEU A 48 -8.86 -10.83 -7.21
N ALA A 49 -10.17 -10.85 -7.44
CA ALA A 49 -10.97 -9.66 -7.65
C ALA A 49 -11.00 -8.77 -6.39
N LEU A 50 -11.27 -9.38 -5.22
CA LEU A 50 -11.23 -8.68 -3.93
C LEU A 50 -9.82 -8.14 -3.64
N GLY A 51 -8.79 -8.95 -3.84
CA GLY A 51 -7.39 -8.55 -3.67
C GLY A 51 -7.02 -7.39 -4.59
N SER A 52 -7.53 -7.37 -5.82
CA SER A 52 -7.30 -6.27 -6.77
C SER A 52 -8.00 -4.97 -6.34
N ALA A 53 -9.23 -5.05 -5.82
CA ALA A 53 -9.93 -3.90 -5.28
C ALA A 53 -9.20 -3.29 -4.08
N VAL A 54 -8.75 -4.13 -3.13
CA VAL A 54 -7.95 -3.71 -1.98
C VAL A 54 -6.61 -3.13 -2.43
N ALA A 55 -5.92 -3.77 -3.39
CA ALA A 55 -4.68 -3.26 -3.95
C ALA A 55 -4.85 -1.89 -4.62
N GLY A 56 -5.94 -1.68 -5.36
CA GLY A 56 -6.27 -0.38 -5.94
C GLY A 56 -6.43 0.70 -4.86
N ALA A 57 -7.18 0.40 -3.79
CA ALA A 57 -7.37 1.33 -2.68
C ALA A 57 -6.07 1.62 -1.91
N LEU A 58 -5.21 0.60 -1.72
CA LEU A 58 -3.88 0.76 -1.14
C LEU A 58 -2.96 1.60 -2.03
N THR A 59 -2.98 1.40 -3.34
CA THR A 59 -2.22 2.19 -4.31
C THR A 59 -2.57 3.67 -4.20
N VAL A 60 -3.87 4.00 -4.21
CA VAL A 60 -4.33 5.40 -4.05
C VAL A 60 -3.85 5.96 -2.71
N SER A 61 -3.96 5.19 -1.63
CA SER A 61 -3.55 5.61 -0.28
C SER A 61 -2.04 5.83 -0.17
N LEU A 62 -1.22 4.93 -0.73
CA LEU A 62 0.24 5.04 -0.75
C LEU A 62 0.70 6.26 -1.55
N VAL A 63 0.11 6.46 -2.73
CA VAL A 63 0.38 7.62 -3.58
C VAL A 63 0.00 8.92 -2.88
N ALA A 64 -1.17 8.97 -2.24
CA ALA A 64 -1.63 10.13 -1.48
C ALA A 64 -0.70 10.45 -0.30
N VAL A 65 -0.32 9.43 0.49
CA VAL A 65 0.61 9.60 1.63
C VAL A 65 1.98 10.06 1.15
N ASP A 66 2.54 9.46 0.09
CA ASP A 66 3.82 9.89 -0.48
C ASP A 66 3.76 11.34 -0.98
N PHE A 67 2.65 11.72 -1.62
CA PHE A 67 2.44 13.10 -2.07
C PHE A 67 2.40 14.07 -0.89
N LEU A 68 1.71 13.72 0.21
CA LEU A 68 1.70 14.52 1.43
C LEU A 68 3.10 14.61 2.07
N LEU A 69 3.82 13.49 2.18
CA LEU A 69 5.18 13.45 2.73
C LEU A 69 6.15 14.31 1.90
N LEU A 70 5.99 14.32 0.57
CA LEU A 70 6.74 15.18 -0.34
C LEU A 70 6.35 16.66 -0.19
N LEU A 71 5.05 16.95 -0.11
CA LEU A 71 4.52 18.31 0.05
C LEU A 71 5.07 18.96 1.32
N PHE A 72 5.07 18.23 2.44
CA PHE A 72 5.61 18.66 3.73
C PHE A 72 7.12 18.44 3.88
N ARG A 73 7.80 17.92 2.85
CA ARG A 73 9.25 17.63 2.85
C ARG A 73 9.72 16.75 4.01
N LEU A 74 8.85 15.86 4.50
CA LEU A 74 9.14 15.01 5.65
C LEU A 74 10.03 13.82 5.28
N ARG A 75 9.84 13.26 4.07
CA ARG A 75 10.57 12.07 3.58
C ARG A 75 10.70 12.06 2.06
N THR A 76 11.66 11.30 1.55
CA THR A 76 11.78 11.02 0.12
C THR A 76 11.02 9.74 -0.24
N PRO A 77 10.35 9.69 -1.40
CA PRO A 77 9.63 8.51 -1.85
C PRO A 77 10.61 7.34 -2.03
N PRO A 78 10.22 6.10 -1.65
CA PRO A 78 11.07 4.95 -1.80
C PRO A 78 11.13 4.55 -3.28
N THR A 79 12.34 4.38 -3.82
CA THR A 79 12.57 4.00 -5.23
C THR A 79 13.31 2.66 -5.33
N GLY A 80 13.36 2.09 -6.54
CA GLY A 80 14.08 0.85 -6.83
C GLY A 80 13.56 -0.35 -6.03
N ARG A 81 14.47 -1.27 -5.64
CA ARG A 81 14.12 -2.51 -4.92
C ARG A 81 13.37 -2.24 -3.61
N ARG A 82 13.73 -1.19 -2.88
CA ARG A 82 13.08 -0.84 -1.60
C ARG A 82 11.64 -0.36 -1.80
N GLY A 83 11.38 0.42 -2.85
CA GLY A 83 10.02 0.81 -3.23
C GLY A 83 9.15 -0.39 -3.57
N TRP A 84 9.68 -1.32 -4.36
CA TRP A 84 8.98 -2.57 -4.71
C TRP A 84 8.65 -3.43 -3.50
N LEU A 85 9.66 -3.75 -2.68
CA LEU A 85 9.46 -4.59 -1.49
C LEU A 85 8.46 -3.96 -0.51
N SER A 86 8.58 -2.66 -0.25
CA SER A 86 7.66 -1.98 0.66
C SER A 86 6.22 -1.97 0.16
N SER A 87 6.03 -1.76 -1.15
CA SER A 87 4.69 -1.64 -1.73
C SER A 87 4.04 -3.02 -1.91
N ALA A 88 4.83 -4.05 -2.25
CA ALA A 88 4.38 -5.44 -2.27
C ALA A 88 4.09 -6.00 -0.88
N ALA A 89 4.79 -5.53 0.15
CA ALA A 89 4.48 -5.89 1.53
C ALA A 89 3.23 -5.18 2.08
N ALA A 90 2.77 -4.08 1.48
CA ALA A 90 1.68 -3.25 2.02
C ALA A 90 0.34 -3.99 2.30
N PRO A 91 -0.06 -4.99 1.51
CA PRO A 91 -1.25 -5.79 1.81
C PRO A 91 -1.16 -6.59 3.12
N LEU A 92 0.05 -6.94 3.60
CA LEU A 92 0.24 -7.69 4.85
C LEU A 92 -0.19 -6.90 6.10
N PRO A 93 0.35 -5.69 6.39
CA PRO A 93 -0.10 -4.90 7.53
C PRO A 93 -1.58 -4.54 7.41
N PHE A 94 -2.12 -4.35 6.20
CA PHE A 94 -3.56 -4.14 6.03
C PHE A 94 -4.36 -5.37 6.48
N ALA A 95 -4.01 -6.56 6.00
CA ALA A 95 -4.69 -7.80 6.38
C ALA A 95 -4.62 -8.06 7.90
N LEU A 96 -3.46 -7.79 8.52
CA LEU A 96 -3.29 -7.88 9.97
C LEU A 96 -4.20 -6.88 10.69
N LEU A 97 -4.14 -5.60 10.33
CA LEU A 97 -4.98 -4.59 10.98
C LEU A 97 -6.47 -4.87 10.79
N TRP A 98 -6.89 -5.35 9.62
CA TRP A 98 -8.27 -5.74 9.36
C TRP A 98 -8.72 -6.86 10.31
N GLN A 99 -7.89 -7.89 10.50
CA GLN A 99 -8.21 -8.99 11.42
C GLN A 99 -8.51 -8.49 12.84
N TRP A 100 -7.76 -7.50 13.33
CA TRP A 100 -7.90 -6.99 14.70
C TRP A 100 -8.94 -5.88 14.86
N PHE A 101 -9.15 -5.04 13.84
CA PHE A 101 -9.95 -3.81 13.97
C PHE A 101 -11.19 -3.77 13.08
N HIS A 102 -11.51 -4.85 12.34
CA HIS A 102 -12.74 -4.87 11.55
C HIS A 102 -13.97 -4.69 12.45
N PRO A 103 -14.88 -3.75 12.12
CA PRO A 103 -16.07 -3.55 12.91
C PRO A 103 -17.05 -4.73 12.69
N PRO A 104 -17.96 -4.99 13.64
CA PRO A 104 -18.97 -6.03 13.49
C PRO A 104 -19.87 -5.75 12.28
N LEU A 105 -20.30 -6.82 11.57
CA LEU A 105 -21.16 -6.74 10.38
C LEU A 105 -22.48 -5.97 10.60
N LEU A 106 -22.96 -5.93 11.85
CA LEU A 106 -24.19 -5.22 12.25
C LEU A 106 -23.99 -3.72 12.50
N SER A 107 -22.77 -3.19 12.34
CA SER A 107 -22.50 -1.76 12.53
C SER A 107 -22.88 -0.93 11.30
N SER A 108 -23.08 0.38 11.49
CA SER A 108 -23.52 1.26 10.40
C SER A 108 -22.54 1.21 9.20
N PRO A 109 -23.05 1.32 7.96
CA PRO A 109 -22.20 1.29 6.77
C PRO A 109 -21.17 2.44 6.78
N ALA A 110 -21.53 3.60 7.33
CA ALA A 110 -20.60 4.72 7.49
C ALA A 110 -19.41 4.35 8.39
N ARG A 111 -19.63 3.62 9.48
CA ARG A 111 -18.55 3.18 10.38
C ARG A 111 -17.60 2.22 9.66
N HIS A 112 -18.13 1.29 8.86
CA HIS A 112 -17.30 0.39 8.04
C HIS A 112 -16.40 1.15 7.07
N VAL A 113 -16.95 2.13 6.35
CA VAL A 113 -16.19 2.95 5.39
C VAL A 113 -15.10 3.76 6.12
N ILE A 114 -15.43 4.39 7.24
CA ILE A 114 -14.46 5.16 8.04
C ILE A 114 -13.34 4.26 8.55
N THR A 115 -13.68 3.09 9.12
CA THR A 115 -12.66 2.15 9.61
C THR A 115 -11.78 1.65 8.47
N LEU A 116 -12.36 1.31 7.32
CA LEU A 116 -11.60 0.85 6.16
C LEU A 116 -10.65 1.95 5.64
N ALA A 117 -11.13 3.19 5.52
CA ALA A 117 -10.31 4.33 5.13
C ALA A 117 -9.17 4.58 6.14
N ALA A 118 -9.47 4.54 7.44
CA ALA A 118 -8.48 4.69 8.50
C ALA A 118 -7.41 3.60 8.42
N LEU A 119 -7.79 2.34 8.24
CA LEU A 119 -6.85 1.22 8.13
C LEU A 119 -5.98 1.31 6.88
N LEU A 120 -6.52 1.70 5.73
CA LEU A 120 -5.75 1.93 4.51
C LEU A 120 -4.72 3.03 4.70
N LEU A 121 -5.12 4.17 5.29
CA LEU A 121 -4.22 5.28 5.58
C LEU A 121 -3.15 4.92 6.61
N SER A 122 -3.52 4.24 7.70
CA SER A 122 -2.57 3.75 8.70
C SER A 122 -1.57 2.78 8.10
N THR A 123 -2.02 1.85 7.27
CA THR A 123 -1.15 0.91 6.53
C THR A 123 -0.16 1.67 5.65
N ALA A 124 -0.66 2.60 4.83
CA ALA A 124 0.16 3.39 3.94
C ALA A 124 1.21 4.21 4.72
N LEU A 125 0.81 4.85 5.82
CA LEU A 125 1.71 5.56 6.72
C LEU A 125 2.78 4.64 7.32
N ILE A 126 2.41 3.50 7.88
CA ILE A 126 3.36 2.55 8.47
C ILE A 126 4.40 2.11 7.44
N VAL A 127 3.94 1.65 6.27
CA VAL A 127 4.80 1.17 5.19
C VAL A 127 5.78 2.27 4.76
N ARG A 128 5.29 3.50 4.54
CA ARG A 128 6.15 4.61 4.10
C ARG A 128 7.03 5.16 5.21
N LEU A 129 6.61 5.17 6.47
CA LEU A 129 7.47 5.56 7.58
C LEU A 129 8.61 4.55 7.83
N VAL A 130 8.44 3.29 7.46
CA VAL A 130 9.51 2.28 7.55
C VAL A 130 10.40 2.29 6.30
N ALA A 131 9.80 2.44 5.10
CA ALA A 131 10.51 2.33 3.84
C ALA A 131 11.15 3.63 3.34
N SER A 132 10.59 4.79 3.66
CA SER A 132 11.04 6.07 3.12
C SER A 132 12.21 6.64 3.94
N PRO A 133 13.33 7.02 3.33
CA PRO A 133 14.44 7.65 4.05
C PRO A 133 14.08 9.07 4.54
N LYS A 134 14.77 9.53 5.61
CA LYS A 134 14.74 10.95 6.02
C LYS A 134 15.51 11.80 5.00
N PRO A 135 15.05 13.02 4.68
CA PRO A 135 15.77 13.92 3.80
C PRO A 135 17.06 14.37 4.51
N GLY A 136 18.24 13.92 4.02
CA GLY A 136 19.54 14.33 4.55
C GLY A 136 20.55 13.21 4.83
N ARG A 137 20.14 11.95 4.91
CA ARG A 137 21.11 10.84 4.88
C ARG A 137 21.47 10.58 3.42
N GLY A 138 22.66 11.03 3.01
CA GLY A 138 23.19 10.90 1.66
C GLY A 138 23.00 9.50 1.10
N ILE A 139 22.06 9.36 0.17
CA ILE A 139 21.95 8.16 -0.66
C ILE A 139 22.87 8.42 -1.84
N ARG A 140 24.08 7.85 -1.80
CA ARG A 140 24.84 7.59 -3.03
C ARG A 140 24.01 6.57 -3.80
N PHE A 141 23.44 6.99 -4.92
CA PHE A 141 22.79 6.10 -5.87
C PHE A 141 23.89 5.34 -6.61
N GLY A 142 24.09 4.08 -6.24
CA GLY A 142 24.74 3.08 -7.10
C GLY A 142 23.70 2.45 -8.01
#